data_AF-A0A0A0F2K4-F1
#
_entry.id   AF-A0A0A0F2K4-F1
#
_cell.length_a   1.000
_cell.length_b   1.000
_cell.length_c   1.000
_cell.angle_alpha   90.00
_cell.angle_beta   90.00
_cell.angle_gamma   90.00
#
_symmetry.space_group_name_H-M   'P 1'
#
loop_
_entity.id
_entity.type
_entity.pdbx_description
1 polymer ?
#
loop_
_entity_poly.entity_id
_entity_poly.type
_entity_poly.pdbx_seq_one_letter_code
_entity_poly.pdbx_strand_id
1 'polypeptide(L)'
;MRRALPFRRVKVETLREDWPEEREAAEARIRGFVARAAQEDGRAIVIPFRVQGFGPYGRVLEGLDYAANERGLVPNAQVREWVDRQARMLAAGRW
;
A
#
# COMPACT_ATOMS: atom_id res chain seq x y z
N MET A 1 7.45 -19.05 6.40
CA MET A 1 7.35 -19.13 4.93
C MET A 1 6.18 -18.26 4.47
N ARG A 2 6.40 -17.16 3.73
CA ARG A 2 5.28 -16.44 3.09
C ARG A 2 4.70 -17.39 2.05
N ARG A 3 3.49 -17.91 2.27
CA ARG A 3 2.74 -18.63 1.22
C ARG A 3 2.69 -17.67 0.03
N ALA A 4 3.18 -18.10 -1.13
CA ALA A 4 3.11 -17.28 -2.34
C ALA A 4 1.61 -17.09 -2.66
N LEU A 5 1.10 -15.92 -2.29
CA LEU A 5 -0.24 -15.49 -2.70
C LEU A 5 -0.24 -15.37 -4.23
N PRO A 6 -1.40 -15.47 -4.90
CA PRO A 6 -1.51 -15.51 -6.37
C PRO A 6 -1.26 -14.13 -7.01
N PHE A 7 -0.28 -13.36 -6.53
CA PHE A 7 0.12 -12.07 -7.08
C PHE A 7 1.36 -12.25 -7.95
N ARG A 8 1.29 -11.79 -9.20
CA ARG A 8 2.41 -11.87 -10.16
C ARG A 8 3.65 -11.13 -9.66
N ARG A 9 3.47 -9.94 -9.04
CA ARG A 9 4.53 -9.12 -8.45
C ARG A 9 4.01 -8.34 -7.25
N VAL A 10 4.90 -8.05 -6.31
CA VAL A 10 4.65 -7.14 -5.18
C VAL A 10 5.77 -6.11 -5.18
N LYS A 11 5.40 -4.83 -5.10
CA LYS A 11 6.34 -3.71 -5.04
C LYS A 11 5.94 -2.76 -3.93
N VAL A 12 6.92 -2.28 -3.18
CA VAL A 12 6.76 -1.25 -2.16
C VAL A 12 7.47 0.00 -2.63
N GLU A 13 6.80 1.14 -2.54
CA GLU A 13 7.34 2.46 -2.91
C GLU A 13 6.87 3.49 -1.88
N THR A 14 7.69 4.53 -1.69
CA THR A 14 7.35 5.67 -0.84
C THR A 14 7.17 6.89 -1.73
N LEU A 15 6.00 7.52 -1.67
CA LEU A 15 5.80 8.86 -2.22
C LEU A 15 6.48 9.84 -1.26
N ARG A 16 7.69 10.29 -1.59
CA ARG A 16 8.47 11.25 -0.80
C ARG A 16 7.87 12.66 -0.91
N GLU A 17 6.73 12.89 -0.26
CA GLU A 17 5.95 14.13 -0.39
C GLU A 17 6.74 15.41 -0.05
N ASP A 18 7.71 15.30 0.86
CA ASP A 18 8.47 16.44 1.39
C ASP A 18 9.60 16.95 0.46
N TRP A 19 9.92 16.22 -0.62
CA TRP A 19 11.07 16.55 -1.48
C TRP A 19 10.66 16.50 -2.96
N PRO A 20 10.46 17.64 -3.63
CA PRO A 20 9.83 17.70 -4.95
C PRO A 20 10.47 16.82 -6.02
N GLU A 21 11.80 16.84 -6.14
CA GLU A 21 12.54 16.07 -7.15
C GLU A 21 12.40 14.54 -6.93
N GLU A 22 12.59 14.10 -5.68
CA GLU A 22 12.42 12.70 -5.29
C GLU A 22 10.96 12.25 -5.41
N ARG A 23 10.02 13.17 -5.21
CA ARG A 23 8.59 12.93 -5.39
C ARG A 23 8.28 12.62 -6.85
N GLU A 24 8.73 13.44 -7.79
CA GLU A 24 8.49 13.20 -9.23
C GLU A 24 9.06 11.86 -9.68
N ALA A 25 10.30 11.55 -9.26
CA ALA A 25 10.91 10.25 -9.56
C ALA A 25 10.12 9.09 -8.95
N ALA A 26 9.61 9.23 -7.71
CA ALA A 26 8.76 8.23 -7.07
C ALA A 26 7.40 8.09 -7.78
N GLU A 27 6.76 9.19 -8.18
CA GLU A 27 5.50 9.18 -8.93
C GLU A 27 5.66 8.44 -10.25
N ALA A 28 6.74 8.70 -11.00
CA ALA A 28 7.04 7.99 -12.24
C ALA A 28 7.21 6.48 -12.02
N ARG A 29 7.96 6.07 -10.98
CA ARG A 29 8.15 4.65 -10.63
C ARG A 29 6.85 3.95 -10.20
N ILE A 30 5.98 4.66 -9.46
CA ILE A 30 4.68 4.15 -9.00
C ILE A 30 3.74 4.00 -10.19
N ARG A 31 3.55 5.06 -10.98
CA ARG A 31 2.69 5.06 -12.17
C ARG A 31 3.13 4.00 -13.18
N GLY A 32 4.44 3.88 -13.42
CA GLY A 32 4.99 2.85 -14.31
C GLY A 32 4.69 1.43 -13.84
N PHE A 33 4.78 1.16 -12.53
CA PHE A 33 4.42 -0.15 -11.98
C PHE A 33 2.93 -0.47 -12.14
N VAL A 34 2.05 0.50 -11.89
CA VAL A 34 0.59 0.34 -12.03
C VAL A 34 0.21 0.14 -13.49
N ALA A 35 0.70 0.99 -14.40
CA ALA A 35 0.41 0.90 -15.83
C ALA A 35 0.87 -0.43 -16.45
N ARG A 36 2.02 -0.97 -15.99
CA ARG A 36 2.52 -2.27 -16.42
C ARG A 36 1.56 -3.42 -16.13
N ALA A 37 0.76 -3.35 -15.06
CA ALA A 37 -0.18 -4.41 -14.75
C ALA A 37 -1.21 -4.60 -15.88
N ALA A 38 -1.71 -3.50 -16.44
CA ALA A 38 -2.63 -3.52 -17.58
C ALA A 38 -1.96 -4.04 -18.86
N GLN A 39 -0.70 -3.68 -19.10
CA GLN A 39 0.08 -4.17 -20.26
C GLN A 39 0.31 -5.69 -20.23
N GLU A 40 0.20 -6.30 -19.06
CA GLU A 40 0.38 -7.75 -18.85
C GLU A 40 -0.94 -8.45 -18.54
N ASP A 41 -2.05 -7.91 -19.05
CA ASP A 41 -3.39 -8.49 -18.92
C ASP A 41 -3.75 -8.78 -17.45
N GLY A 42 -3.58 -7.74 -16.63
CA GLY A 42 -3.82 -7.77 -15.20
C GLY A 42 -4.22 -6.40 -14.68
N ARG A 43 -4.42 -6.32 -13.35
CA ARG A 43 -4.79 -5.08 -12.66
C ARG A 43 -3.97 -4.91 -11.41
N ALA A 44 -3.44 -3.71 -11.20
CA ALA A 44 -2.72 -3.42 -9.97
C ALA A 44 -3.70 -3.28 -8.80
N ILE A 45 -3.36 -3.89 -7.66
CA ILE A 45 -4.03 -3.64 -6.39
C ILE A 45 -3.15 -2.67 -5.61
N VAL A 46 -3.67 -1.48 -5.35
CA VAL A 46 -2.94 -0.43 -4.64
C VAL A 46 -3.44 -0.39 -3.20
N ILE A 47 -2.52 -0.66 -2.27
CA ILE A 47 -2.79 -0.64 -0.84
C ILE A 47 -2.08 0.59 -0.26
N PRO A 48 -2.82 1.60 0.24
CA PRO A 48 -2.21 2.74 0.91
C PRO A 48 -1.59 2.27 2.23
N PHE A 49 -0.27 2.35 2.35
CA PHE A 49 0.41 2.09 3.62
C PHE A 49 0.32 3.31 4.55
N ARG A 50 -0.93 3.68 4.88
CA ARG A 50 -1.31 4.83 5.72
C ARG A 50 -2.25 4.36 6.81
N VAL A 51 -2.22 5.04 7.94
CA VAL A 51 -3.19 4.83 9.04
C VAL A 51 -4.61 5.03 8.52
N GLN A 52 -4.86 6.13 7.80
CA GLN A 52 -6.17 6.47 7.27
C GLN A 52 -6.10 7.16 5.91
N GLY A 53 -7.13 6.90 5.10
CA GLY A 53 -7.36 7.49 3.79
C GLY A 53 -6.36 7.05 2.72
N PHE A 54 -6.56 7.56 1.51
CA PHE A 54 -5.70 7.32 0.36
C PHE A 54 -4.64 8.42 0.16
N GLY A 55 -4.85 9.60 0.73
CA GLY A 55 -3.91 10.71 0.60
C GLY A 55 -3.75 11.19 -0.86
N PRO A 56 -2.57 11.69 -1.25
CA PRO A 56 -2.33 12.21 -2.60
C PRO A 56 -2.30 11.11 -3.68
N TYR A 57 -2.30 9.83 -3.30
CA TYR A 57 -2.16 8.72 -4.24
C TYR A 57 -3.27 8.70 -5.29
N GLY A 58 -4.48 9.16 -4.96
CA GLY A 58 -5.57 9.29 -5.93
C GLY A 58 -5.21 10.20 -7.10
N ARG A 59 -4.59 11.36 -6.80
CA ARG A 59 -4.10 12.30 -7.83
C ARG A 59 -2.91 11.71 -8.58
N VAL A 60 -1.96 11.10 -7.87
CA VAL A 60 -0.78 10.48 -8.49
C VAL A 60 -1.15 9.37 -9.47
N LEU A 61 -2.27 8.68 -9.25
CA LEU A 61 -2.71 7.54 -10.06
C LEU A 61 -3.86 7.88 -11.02
N GLU A 62 -4.21 9.15 -11.16
CA GLU A 62 -5.27 9.57 -12.07
C GLU A 62 -5.00 9.10 -13.51
N GLY A 63 -6.06 8.62 -14.16
CA GLY A 63 -6.01 8.06 -15.51
C GLY A 63 -5.46 6.63 -15.63
N LEU A 64 -5.13 5.94 -14.52
CA LEU A 64 -4.67 4.56 -14.54
C LEU A 64 -5.75 3.59 -14.07
N ASP A 65 -5.75 2.36 -14.60
CA ASP A 65 -6.61 1.28 -14.09
C ASP A 65 -5.95 0.57 -12.91
N TYR A 66 -6.56 0.69 -11.74
CA TYR A 66 -6.16 0.01 -10.52
C TYR A 66 -7.36 -0.23 -9.61
N ALA A 67 -7.21 -1.17 -8.67
CA ALA A 67 -8.16 -1.41 -7.60
C ALA A 67 -7.59 -0.87 -6.28
N ALA A 68 -8.37 -0.05 -5.57
CA ALA A 68 -8.08 0.41 -4.21
C ALA A 68 -9.39 0.60 -3.44
N ASN A 69 -9.36 0.40 -2.12
CA ASN A 69 -10.50 0.72 -1.25
C ASN A 69 -10.36 2.10 -0.58
N GLU A 70 -9.22 2.78 -0.79
CA GLU A 70 -8.93 4.16 -0.39
C GLU A 70 -9.02 4.50 1.11
N ARG A 71 -9.16 3.49 1.98
CA ARG A 71 -9.48 3.67 3.40
C ARG A 71 -8.27 3.81 4.34
N GLY A 72 -7.07 3.41 3.90
CA GLY A 72 -5.94 3.19 4.81
C GLY A 72 -6.09 1.88 5.59
N LEU A 73 -5.22 1.67 6.58
CA LEU A 73 -5.14 0.41 7.31
C LEU A 73 -6.13 0.32 8.49
N VAL A 74 -6.33 1.41 9.24
CA VAL A 74 -7.07 1.38 10.53
C VAL A 74 -8.48 0.82 10.42
N PRO A 75 -9.28 1.10 9.38
CA PRO A 75 -10.63 0.55 9.29
C PRO A 75 -10.70 -0.98 9.15
N ASN A 76 -9.57 -1.68 8.92
CA ASN A 76 -9.54 -3.13 8.84
C ASN A 76 -9.51 -3.76 10.24
N ALA A 77 -10.44 -4.69 10.51
CA ALA A 77 -10.53 -5.42 11.78
C ALA A 77 -9.23 -6.13 12.17
N GLN A 78 -8.40 -6.55 11.21
CA GLN A 78 -7.10 -7.17 11.45
C GLN A 78 -6.12 -6.23 12.16
N VAL A 79 -6.25 -4.91 11.98
CA VAL A 79 -5.43 -3.93 12.71
C VAL A 79 -5.82 -3.93 14.19
N ARG A 80 -7.13 -3.93 14.50
CA ARG A 80 -7.61 -4.10 15.88
C ARG A 80 -7.10 -5.40 16.49
N GLU A 81 -7.27 -6.53 15.79
CA GLU A 81 -6.80 -7.82 16.30
C GLU A 81 -5.29 -7.83 16.55
N TRP A 82 -4.52 -7.16 15.70
CA TRP A 82 -3.09 -7.00 15.90
C TRP A 82 -2.78 -6.20 17.16
N VAL A 83 -3.43 -5.05 17.37
CA VAL A 83 -3.29 -4.25 18.59
C VAL A 83 -3.64 -5.07 19.84
N ASP A 84 -4.75 -5.81 19.82
CA ASP A 84 -5.16 -6.69 20.92
C ASP A 84 -4.10 -7.76 21.21
N ARG A 85 -3.45 -8.32 20.18
CA ARG A 85 -2.33 -9.26 20.35
C ARG A 85 -1.11 -8.57 20.94
N GLN A 86 -0.75 -7.37 20.46
CA GLN A 86 0.40 -6.63 21.00
C GLN A 86 0.21 -6.32 22.49
N ALA A 87 -0.99 -5.87 22.89
CA ALA A 87 -1.32 -5.60 24.28
C ALA A 87 -1.18 -6.84 25.18
N ARG A 88 -1.64 -8.02 24.72
CA ARG A 88 -1.49 -9.27 25.46
C ARG A 88 -0.04 -9.74 25.57
N MET A 89 0.75 -9.55 24.52
CA MET A 89 2.19 -9.90 24.53
C MET A 89 2.95 -9.03 25.54
N LEU A 90 2.69 -7.72 25.51
CA LEU A 90 3.16 -6.73 26.46
C LEU A 90 2.81 -7.14 27.91
N ALA A 91 1.54 -7.42 28.19
CA ALA A 91 1.10 -7.82 29.53
C ALA A 91 1.75 -9.14 30.02
N ALA A 92 2.11 -10.02 29.10
CA ALA A 92 2.77 -11.30 29.41
C ALA A 92 4.30 -11.20 29.51
N GLY A 93 4.89 -10.00 29.36
CA GLY A 93 6.35 -9.80 29.38
C GLY A 93 7.08 -10.44 28.21
N ARG A 94 6.39 -10.71 27.09
CA ARG A 94 6.97 -11.28 25.87
C ARG A 94 7.15 -10.18 24.84
N TRP A 95 8.40 -9.77 24.63
CA TRP A 95 8.81 -8.69 23.74
C TRP A 95 9.88 -9.17 22.77
#